data_AF-A0A4P2QH37-F1
#
_entry.id   AF-A0A4P2QH37-F1
#
_cell.length_a   1.000
_cell.length_b   1.000
_cell.length_c   1.000
_cell.angle_alpha   90.00
_cell.angle_beta   90.00
_cell.angle_gamma   90.00
#
_symmetry.space_group_name_H-M   'P 1'
#
loop_
_entity.id
_entity.type
_entity.pdbx_description
1 polymer ?
#
loop_
_entity_poly.entity_id
_entity_poly.type
_entity_poly.pdbx_seq_one_letter_code
_entity_poly.pdbx_strand_id
1 'polypeptide(L)'
;MARSSALTLSTKAADLLSAALRHVRDAEHLLDPAAGYTSPDQAYHLAGYGPECARKATVSLRWLDQAIGHGVETSAADVTAFMLDLDPLARRYDVPMDAARCSALSAWRVEARYQRTGARSRSEAQALCQEAREVVDSVAVALWADGRIAEGHTPW
;
A
#
# COMPACT_ATOMS: atom_id res chain seq x y z
N MET A 1 21.24 11.87 21.90
CA MET A 1 21.73 10.59 21.35
C MET A 1 21.35 10.53 19.89
N ALA A 2 22.32 10.55 18.97
CA ALA A 2 22.03 10.40 17.54
C ALA A 2 21.55 8.96 17.29
N ARG A 3 20.30 8.79 16.82
CA ARG A 3 19.81 7.48 16.40
C ARG A 3 20.68 7.00 15.24
N SER A 4 21.13 5.75 15.32
CA SER A 4 22.01 5.15 14.32
C SER A 4 21.33 5.15 12.94
N SER A 5 22.01 5.69 11.94
CA SER A 5 21.62 5.70 10.51
C SER A 5 21.27 4.30 9.97
N ALA A 6 21.75 3.24 10.62
CA ALA A 6 21.54 1.85 10.22
C ALA A 6 20.09 1.33 10.35
N LEU A 7 19.19 2.06 11.02
CA LEU A 7 17.80 1.63 11.26
C LEU A 7 16.75 2.46 10.51
N THR A 8 17.17 3.54 9.83
CA THR A 8 16.26 4.39 9.04
C THR A 8 15.85 3.67 7.76
N LEU A 9 14.64 3.96 7.25
CA LEU A 9 14.23 3.53 5.92
C LEU A 9 15.29 3.94 4.88
N SER A 10 15.56 3.04 3.94
CA SER A 10 16.24 3.44 2.71
C SER A 10 15.42 4.51 1.98
N THR A 11 16.07 5.37 1.20
CA THR A 11 15.37 6.38 0.36
C THR A 11 14.23 5.73 -0.44
N LYS A 12 14.49 4.57 -1.04
CA LYS A 12 13.47 3.85 -1.82
C LYS A 12 12.26 3.42 -0.97
N ALA A 13 12.50 2.92 0.24
CA ALA A 13 11.41 2.51 1.13
C ALA A 13 10.61 3.71 1.64
N ALA A 14 11.27 4.85 1.89
CA ALA A 14 10.60 6.11 2.22
C ALA A 14 9.75 6.62 1.03
N ASP A 15 10.27 6.56 -0.20
CA ASP A 15 9.54 6.93 -1.41
C ASP A 15 8.30 6.06 -1.62
N LEU A 16 8.42 4.75 -1.37
CA LEU A 16 7.32 3.78 -1.46
C LEU A 16 6.24 4.06 -0.40
N LEU A 17 6.63 4.33 0.85
CA LEU A 17 5.68 4.69 1.90
C LEU A 17 4.96 6.01 1.57
N SER A 18 5.70 7.00 1.08
CA SER A 18 5.14 8.29 0.66
C SER A 18 4.20 8.12 -0.54
N ALA A 19 4.54 7.25 -1.50
CA ALA A 19 3.66 6.91 -2.62
C ALA A 19 2.38 6.19 -2.15
N ALA A 20 2.50 5.24 -1.21
CA ALA A 20 1.35 4.55 -0.64
C ALA A 20 0.34 5.52 -0.01
N LEU A 21 0.85 6.46 0.79
CA LEU A 21 0.03 7.50 1.43
C LEU A 21 -0.64 8.42 0.42
N ARG A 22 0.08 8.85 -0.63
CA ARG A 22 -0.50 9.66 -1.71
C ARG A 22 -1.59 8.91 -2.46
N HIS A 23 -1.37 7.65 -2.83
CA HIS A 23 -2.37 6.86 -3.55
C HIS A 23 -3.70 6.75 -2.82
N VAL A 24 -3.67 6.52 -1.51
CA VAL A 24 -4.90 6.45 -0.71
C VAL A 24 -5.54 7.83 -0.59
N ARG A 25 -4.78 8.90 -0.31
CA ARG A 25 -5.32 10.27 -0.22
C ARG A 25 -5.95 10.74 -1.54
N ASP A 26 -5.29 10.45 -2.66
CA ASP A 26 -5.80 10.80 -3.98
C ASP A 26 -7.08 10.02 -4.30
N ALA A 27 -7.15 8.73 -3.90
CA ALA A 27 -8.37 7.94 -4.02
C ALA A 27 -9.51 8.47 -3.14
N GLU A 28 -9.23 8.84 -1.88
CA GLU A 28 -10.18 9.49 -0.97
C GLU A 28 -10.72 10.78 -1.58
N HIS A 29 -9.84 11.63 -2.13
CA HIS A 29 -10.21 12.88 -2.78
C HIS A 29 -11.11 12.66 -4.01
N LEU A 30 -10.81 11.66 -4.84
CA LEU A 30 -11.63 11.31 -6.01
C LEU A 30 -13.02 10.75 -5.64
N LEU A 31 -13.24 10.41 -4.38
CA LEU A 31 -14.54 9.99 -3.83
C LEU A 31 -15.23 11.08 -3.02
N ASP A 32 -14.56 12.20 -2.74
CA ASP A 32 -15.11 13.31 -1.97
C ASP A 32 -16.17 14.07 -2.79
N PRO A 33 -17.45 14.08 -2.36
CA PRO A 33 -18.48 14.81 -3.09
C PRO A 33 -18.24 16.33 -3.14
N ALA A 34 -17.38 16.88 -2.29
CA ALA A 34 -17.02 18.29 -2.28
C ALA A 34 -15.87 18.66 -3.25
N ALA A 35 -15.16 17.67 -3.82
CA ALA A 35 -13.97 17.90 -4.65
C ALA A 35 -14.26 18.51 -6.05
N GLY A 36 -15.53 18.72 -6.41
CA GLY A 36 -15.93 19.25 -7.72
C GLY A 36 -15.81 18.27 -8.89
N TYR A 37 -14.92 17.28 -8.79
CA TYR A 37 -14.81 16.14 -9.69
C TYR A 37 -14.70 14.84 -8.89
N THR A 38 -15.48 13.82 -9.27
CA THR A 38 -15.39 12.49 -8.66
C THR A 38 -15.20 11.43 -9.74
N SER A 39 -14.44 10.39 -9.41
CA SER A 39 -14.22 9.26 -10.31
C SER A 39 -14.02 7.96 -9.52
N PRO A 40 -15.09 7.16 -9.34
CA PRO A 40 -15.00 5.88 -8.67
C PRO A 40 -14.02 4.90 -9.33
N ASP A 41 -13.92 4.89 -10.67
CA ASP A 41 -12.97 4.01 -11.37
C ASP A 41 -11.52 4.38 -11.05
N GLN A 42 -11.18 5.67 -11.07
CA GLN A 42 -9.82 6.13 -10.77
C GLN A 42 -9.50 5.97 -9.28
N ALA A 43 -10.46 6.24 -8.40
CA ALA A 43 -10.30 5.98 -6.97
C ALA A 43 -10.04 4.49 -6.70
N TYR A 44 -10.82 3.60 -7.32
CA TYR A 44 -10.64 2.15 -7.21
C TYR A 44 -9.26 1.72 -7.72
N HIS A 45 -8.81 2.29 -8.83
CA HIS A 45 -7.49 2.02 -9.37
C HIS A 45 -6.36 2.44 -8.41
N LEU A 46 -6.40 3.67 -7.90
CA LEU A 46 -5.37 4.21 -7.02
C LEU A 46 -5.36 3.53 -5.65
N ALA A 47 -6.53 3.25 -5.08
CA ALA A 47 -6.66 2.62 -3.77
C ALA A 47 -5.92 1.27 -3.68
N GLY A 48 -5.97 0.45 -4.74
CA GLY A 48 -5.28 -0.84 -4.75
C GLY A 48 -3.76 -0.75 -4.76
N TYR A 49 -3.17 0.33 -5.30
CA TYR A 49 -1.72 0.52 -5.29
C TYR A 49 -1.16 0.93 -3.93
N GLY A 50 -1.96 1.56 -3.07
CA GLY A 50 -1.52 2.01 -1.75
C GLY A 50 -0.91 0.87 -0.92
N PRO A 51 -1.66 -0.21 -0.64
CA PRO A 51 -1.18 -1.38 0.09
C PRO A 51 0.01 -2.09 -0.55
N GLU A 52 0.07 -2.16 -1.88
CA GLU A 52 1.22 -2.72 -2.60
C GLU A 52 2.51 -1.92 -2.30
N CYS A 53 2.44 -0.59 -2.44
CA CYS A 53 3.56 0.29 -2.14
C CYS A 53 3.95 0.23 -0.65
N ALA A 54 2.97 0.19 0.26
CA ALA A 54 3.20 0.07 1.69
C ALA A 54 3.93 -1.24 2.02
N ARG A 55 3.51 -2.37 1.43
CA ARG A 55 4.19 -3.65 1.62
C ARG A 55 5.62 -3.63 1.08
N LYS A 56 5.87 -3.04 -0.09
CA LYS A 56 7.25 -2.89 -0.63
C LYS A 56 8.14 -2.00 0.26
N ALA A 57 7.55 -1.08 1.02
CA ALA A 57 8.27 -0.23 1.97
C ALA A 57 8.77 -1.01 3.21
N THR A 58 8.16 -2.15 3.56
CA THR A 58 8.58 -2.94 4.73
C THR A 58 9.75 -3.89 4.44
N VAL A 59 9.99 -4.20 3.17
CA VAL A 59 11.09 -5.07 2.74
C VAL A 59 12.43 -4.35 2.97
N SER A 60 13.53 -5.08 3.11
CA SER A 60 14.89 -4.56 3.23
C SER A 60 15.74 -4.92 2.01
N LEU A 61 15.51 -6.11 1.43
CA LEU A 61 16.17 -6.58 0.22
C LEU A 61 15.53 -5.99 -1.04
N ARG A 62 16.10 -4.91 -1.57
CA ARG A 62 15.49 -4.11 -2.67
C ARG A 62 15.27 -4.86 -3.99
N TRP A 63 16.02 -5.93 -4.26
CA TRP A 63 15.78 -6.77 -5.44
C TRP A 63 14.44 -7.53 -5.36
N LEU A 64 13.88 -7.70 -4.15
CA LEU A 64 12.55 -8.25 -3.94
C LEU A 64 11.44 -7.28 -4.37
N ASP A 65 11.68 -5.96 -4.39
CA ASP A 65 10.67 -4.97 -4.80
C ASP A 65 10.08 -5.24 -6.19
N GLN A 66 10.94 -5.68 -7.12
CA GLN A 66 10.56 -5.95 -8.51
C GLN A 66 9.79 -7.26 -8.65
N ALA A 67 10.14 -8.28 -7.85
CA ALA A 67 9.48 -9.58 -7.93
C ALA A 67 8.15 -9.64 -7.16
N ILE A 68 7.86 -8.70 -6.24
CA ILE A 68 6.52 -8.52 -5.65
C ILE A 68 5.48 -8.11 -6.73
N GLY A 69 5.91 -7.53 -7.85
CA GLY A 69 5.02 -7.16 -8.97
C GLY A 69 3.90 -6.18 -8.56
N HIS A 70 2.84 -6.10 -9.37
CA HIS A 70 1.58 -5.39 -9.06
C HIS A 70 0.46 -6.33 -8.59
N GLY A 71 0.79 -7.59 -8.35
CA GLY A 71 -0.19 -8.63 -8.08
C GLY A 71 -0.62 -8.62 -6.61
N VAL A 72 -1.92 -8.45 -6.38
CA VAL A 72 -2.63 -8.93 -5.18
C VAL A 72 -3.32 -10.27 -5.48
N GLU A 73 -2.90 -10.94 -6.57
CA GLU A 73 -3.47 -12.22 -7.00
C GLU A 73 -3.01 -13.37 -6.09
N THR A 74 -3.73 -14.49 -6.14
CA THR A 74 -3.42 -15.68 -5.32
C THR A 74 -2.00 -16.21 -5.53
N SER A 75 -1.44 -16.10 -6.74
CA SER A 75 -0.03 -16.41 -7.02
C SER A 75 0.94 -15.39 -6.41
N ALA A 76 0.52 -14.13 -6.28
CA ALA A 76 1.30 -13.08 -5.64
C ALA A 76 1.28 -13.19 -4.11
N ALA A 77 0.26 -13.83 -3.51
CA ALA A 77 0.24 -14.14 -2.08
C ALA A 77 1.34 -15.14 -1.71
N ASP A 78 1.50 -16.22 -2.50
CA ASP A 78 2.55 -17.23 -2.28
C ASP A 78 3.96 -16.66 -2.53
N VAL A 79 4.12 -15.86 -3.60
CA VAL A 79 5.38 -15.15 -3.87
C VAL A 79 5.67 -14.15 -2.76
N THR A 80 4.67 -13.42 -2.26
CA THR A 80 4.85 -12.50 -1.12
C THR A 80 5.24 -13.26 0.13
N ALA A 81 4.56 -14.36 0.47
CA ALA A 81 4.89 -15.17 1.63
C ALA A 81 6.33 -15.68 1.57
N PHE A 82 6.73 -16.21 0.41
CA PHE A 82 8.11 -16.62 0.14
C PHE A 82 9.11 -15.45 0.30
N MET A 83 8.76 -14.26 -0.17
CA MET A 83 9.62 -13.08 -0.04
C MET A 83 9.72 -12.57 1.40
N LEU A 84 8.64 -12.65 2.18
CA LEU A 84 8.67 -12.37 3.62
C LEU A 84 9.49 -13.43 4.39
N ASP A 85 9.51 -14.68 3.92
CA ASP A 85 10.39 -15.71 4.48
C ASP A 85 11.88 -15.44 4.19
N LEU A 86 12.19 -14.84 3.03
CA LEU A 86 13.55 -14.42 2.66
C LEU A 86 14.01 -13.12 3.37
N ASP A 87 13.07 -12.35 3.90
CA ASP A 87 13.34 -11.11 4.63
C ASP A 87 12.71 -11.11 6.03
N PRO A 88 13.43 -11.65 7.04
CA PRO A 88 12.95 -11.72 8.42
C PRO A 88 12.59 -10.35 9.02
N LEU A 89 13.17 -9.26 8.52
CA LEU A 89 12.83 -7.90 8.95
C LEU A 89 11.51 -7.41 8.35
N ALA A 90 11.14 -7.89 7.17
CA ALA A 90 9.83 -7.63 6.58
C ALA A 90 8.73 -8.41 7.33
N ARG A 91 9.01 -9.65 7.75
CA ARG A 91 8.05 -10.54 8.42
C ARG A 91 7.46 -10.00 9.72
N ARG A 92 8.18 -9.15 10.44
CA ARG A 92 7.68 -8.54 11.70
C ARG A 92 6.59 -7.49 11.48
N TYR A 93 6.41 -7.05 10.23
CA TYR A 93 5.31 -6.19 9.85
C TYR A 93 4.18 -7.09 9.36
N ASP A 94 3.23 -7.37 10.25
CA ASP A 94 2.01 -8.10 9.90
C ASP A 94 1.13 -7.18 9.04
N VAL A 95 1.30 -7.26 7.71
CA VAL A 95 0.54 -6.46 6.74
C VAL A 95 -0.65 -7.31 6.27
N PRO A 96 -1.85 -7.12 6.84
CA PRO A 96 -3.00 -7.93 6.46
C PRO A 96 -3.45 -7.58 5.05
N MET A 97 -3.30 -8.52 4.13
CA MET A 97 -3.84 -8.43 2.77
C MET A 97 -4.61 -9.69 2.40
N ASP A 98 -4.94 -10.53 3.38
CA ASP A 98 -5.73 -11.72 3.14
C ASP A 98 -7.21 -11.37 2.88
N ALA A 99 -7.90 -12.26 2.17
CA ALA A 99 -9.30 -12.04 1.79
C ALA A 99 -10.27 -12.04 2.98
N ALA A 100 -9.89 -12.59 4.14
CA ALA A 100 -10.75 -12.62 5.32
C ALA A 100 -10.80 -11.26 6.03
N ARG A 101 -9.70 -10.49 5.97
CA ARG A 101 -9.60 -9.14 6.54
C ARG A 101 -9.83 -8.04 5.51
N CYS A 102 -9.41 -8.26 4.27
CA CYS A 102 -9.42 -7.26 3.21
C CYS A 102 -10.04 -7.81 1.92
N SER A 103 -11.36 -8.01 1.96
CA SER A 103 -12.11 -8.64 0.87
C SER A 103 -12.07 -7.83 -0.43
N ALA A 104 -12.21 -6.50 -0.37
CA ALA A 104 -12.18 -5.63 -1.53
C ALA A 104 -10.78 -5.57 -2.15
N LEU A 105 -9.74 -5.47 -1.33
CA LEU A 105 -8.34 -5.52 -1.77
C LEU A 105 -8.00 -6.86 -2.42
N SER A 106 -8.47 -7.98 -1.87
CA SER A 106 -8.20 -9.31 -2.45
C SER A 106 -8.82 -9.49 -3.85
N ALA A 107 -9.94 -8.80 -4.10
CA ALA A 107 -10.63 -8.78 -5.38
C ALA A 107 -10.05 -7.74 -6.36
N TRP A 108 -9.16 -6.86 -5.90
CA TRP A 108 -8.53 -5.85 -6.75
C TRP A 108 -7.53 -6.46 -7.73
N ARG A 109 -7.48 -5.88 -8.93
CA ARG A 109 -6.67 -6.31 -10.07
C ARG A 109 -6.15 -5.09 -10.81
N VAL A 110 -4.88 -5.12 -11.23
CA VAL A 110 -4.22 -3.99 -11.92
C VAL A 110 -4.91 -3.63 -13.24
N GLU A 111 -5.56 -4.62 -13.85
CA GLU A 111 -6.35 -4.54 -15.07
C GLU A 111 -7.53 -3.58 -14.94
N ALA A 112 -7.96 -3.23 -13.72
CA ALA A 112 -8.97 -2.21 -13.47
C ALA A 112 -8.64 -0.88 -14.18
N ARG A 113 -7.34 -0.58 -14.39
CA ARG A 113 -6.89 0.58 -15.15
C ARG A 113 -7.36 0.62 -16.61
N TYR A 114 -7.51 -0.55 -17.23
CA TYR A 114 -7.84 -0.69 -18.65
C TYR A 114 -9.33 -0.95 -18.87
N GLN A 115 -10.11 -1.06 -17.79
CA GLN A 115 -11.56 -1.20 -17.87
C GLN A 115 -12.19 0.09 -18.38
N ARG A 116 -13.34 -0.05 -19.03
CA ARG A 116 -14.13 1.09 -19.51
C ARG A 116 -14.55 1.97 -18.33
N THR A 117 -14.56 3.29 -18.53
CA THR A 117 -15.13 4.24 -17.55
C THR A 117 -16.57 3.87 -17.19
N GLY A 118 -16.91 4.01 -15.91
CA GLY A 118 -18.18 3.62 -15.31
C GLY A 118 -18.27 2.13 -14.98
N ALA A 119 -17.15 1.42 -14.86
CA ALA A 119 -17.12 -0.01 -14.50
C ALA A 119 -17.27 -0.23 -12.98
N ARG A 120 -16.91 0.77 -12.16
CA ARG A 120 -16.95 0.70 -10.71
C ARG A 120 -17.99 1.63 -10.13
N SER A 121 -18.74 1.12 -9.17
CA SER A 121 -19.62 1.91 -8.31
C SER A 121 -18.81 2.70 -7.28
N ARG A 122 -19.41 3.79 -6.78
CA ARG A 122 -18.86 4.55 -5.65
C ARG A 122 -18.67 3.68 -4.41
N SER A 123 -19.63 2.80 -4.12
CA SER A 123 -19.58 1.89 -2.96
C SER A 123 -18.43 0.90 -3.04
N GLU A 124 -18.15 0.32 -4.22
CA GLU A 124 -17.01 -0.56 -4.41
C GLU A 124 -15.68 0.18 -4.20
N ALA A 125 -15.56 1.38 -4.78
CA ALA A 125 -14.38 2.21 -4.63
C ALA A 125 -14.16 2.65 -3.18
N GLN A 126 -15.23 2.99 -2.45
CA GLN A 126 -15.17 3.35 -1.03
C GLN A 126 -14.73 2.17 -0.16
N ALA A 127 -15.29 0.98 -0.37
CA ALA A 127 -14.90 -0.22 0.37
C ALA A 127 -13.40 -0.53 0.17
N LEU A 128 -12.93 -0.50 -1.07
CA LEU A 128 -11.52 -0.70 -1.37
C LEU A 128 -10.63 0.39 -0.75
N CYS A 129 -11.04 1.65 -0.84
CA CYS A 129 -10.29 2.78 -0.29
C CYS A 129 -10.17 2.70 1.24
N GLN A 130 -11.24 2.28 1.93
CA GLN A 130 -11.25 2.05 3.37
C GLN A 130 -10.24 0.95 3.76
N GLU A 131 -10.31 -0.22 3.12
CA GLU A 131 -9.36 -1.31 3.40
C GLU A 131 -7.92 -0.90 3.06
N ALA A 132 -7.72 -0.20 1.94
CA ALA A 132 -6.42 0.32 1.55
C ALA A 132 -5.84 1.29 2.60
N ARG A 133 -6.69 2.17 3.13
CA ARG A 133 -6.31 3.12 4.17
C ARG A 133 -5.86 2.43 5.43
N GLU A 134 -6.62 1.45 5.90
CA GLU A 134 -6.32 0.68 7.11
C GLU A 134 -4.97 -0.05 6.99
N VAL A 135 -4.71 -0.65 5.83
CA VAL A 135 -3.44 -1.34 5.58
C VAL A 135 -2.27 -0.37 5.54
N VAL A 136 -2.40 0.74 4.79
CA VAL A 136 -1.33 1.74 4.67
C VAL A 136 -1.03 2.39 6.02
N ASP A 137 -2.05 2.75 6.80
CA ASP A 137 -1.87 3.34 8.14
C ASP A 137 -1.22 2.33 9.10
N SER A 138 -1.63 1.06 9.09
CA SER A 138 -1.02 0.00 9.90
C SER A 138 0.48 -0.13 9.60
N VAL A 139 0.87 -0.15 8.32
CA VAL A 139 2.27 -0.19 7.91
C VAL A 139 3.03 1.06 8.36
N ALA A 140 2.46 2.25 8.12
CA ALA A 140 3.09 3.51 8.50
C ALA A 140 3.33 3.58 10.01
N VAL A 141 2.33 3.19 10.81
CA VAL A 141 2.42 3.12 12.28
C VAL A 141 3.49 2.11 12.70
N ALA A 142 3.53 0.93 12.10
CA ALA A 142 4.51 -0.09 12.45
C ALA A 142 5.96 0.35 12.12
N LEU A 143 6.17 0.98 10.95
CA LEU A 143 7.47 1.54 10.56
C LEU A 143 7.90 2.69 11.48
N TRP A 144 6.95 3.53 11.91
CA TRP A 144 7.18 4.60 12.87
C TRP A 144 7.54 4.04 14.26
N ALA A 145 6.77 3.08 14.76
CA ALA A 145 6.98 2.45 16.06
C ALA A 145 8.32 1.70 16.14
N ASP A 146 8.76 1.11 15.03
CA ASP A 146 10.09 0.49 14.90
C ASP A 146 11.23 1.52 14.73
N GLY A 147 10.91 2.82 14.70
CA GLY A 147 11.88 3.90 14.60
C GLY A 147 12.52 4.07 13.22
N ARG A 148 11.93 3.48 12.17
CA ARG A 148 12.46 3.53 10.80
C ARG A 148 12.17 4.84 10.07
N ILE A 149 11.14 5.56 10.49
CA ILE A 149 10.82 6.89 9.97
C ILE A 149 11.65 7.90 10.76
N ALA A 150 12.57 8.59 10.08
CA ALA A 150 13.43 9.58 10.72
C ALA A 150 12.63 10.77 11.25
N GLU A 151 12.96 11.24 12.46
CA GLU A 151 12.41 12.48 13.01
C GLU A 151 12.72 13.65 12.07
N GLY A 152 11.69 14.37 11.60
CA GLY A 152 11.80 15.46 10.64
C GLY A 152 11.70 15.05 9.16
N HIS A 153 11.71 13.76 8.84
CA HIS A 153 11.32 13.24 7.52
C HIS A 153 9.83 12.91 7.57
N THR A 154 9.04 13.95 7.38
CA THR A 154 7.60 13.83 7.25
C THR A 154 7.27 13.47 5.80
N PRO A 155 6.80 12.25 5.49
CA PRO A 155 6.53 11.82 4.12
C PRO A 155 5.26 12.44 3.53
N TRP A 156 4.69 13.47 4.17
CA TRP A 156 3.42 14.10 3.83
C TRP A 156 3.58 15.39 3.06
#